data_AF-A0A435GK69-F1
#
_entry.id   AF-A0A435GK69-F1
#
_cell.length_a   1.000
_cell.length_b   1.000
_cell.length_c   1.000
_cell.angle_alpha   90.00
_cell.angle_beta   90.00
_cell.angle_gamma   90.00
#
_symmetry.space_group_name_H-M   'P 1'
#
loop_
_entity.id
_entity.type
_entity.pdbx_description
1 polymer ?
#
loop_
_entity_poly.entity_id
_entity_poly.type
_entity_poly.pdbx_seq_one_letter_code
_entity_poly.pdbx_strand_id
1 'polypeptide(L)'
;VNGLGLTHKSSTGFSKATIPDVCKTPSPGGPIPLPYPNFAMSSTLQNGTTTVFAKGGAMIANKGSQYGMSTGDEPGTVGGVKSNTFKQATDWILYSFDVKMDGKNACRHTDKKYHNNKNTVDLQGNANPAPLPTVVFDSATFPNKVAN
;
A
#
# COMPACT_ATOMS: atom_id res chain seq x y z
N VAL A 1 1.71 -3.39 14.97
CA VAL A 1 0.77 -4.53 14.79
C VAL A 1 1.59 -5.78 14.50
N ASN A 2 1.59 -6.77 15.40
CA ASN A 2 2.46 -7.96 15.32
C ASN A 2 3.95 -7.65 15.16
N GLY A 3 4.47 -6.65 15.87
CA GLY A 3 5.86 -6.20 15.71
C GLY A 3 6.14 -5.45 14.39
N LEU A 4 5.16 -5.27 13.51
CA LEU A 4 5.27 -4.56 12.24
C LEU A 4 4.63 -3.18 12.29
N GLY A 5 5.14 -2.27 11.45
CA GLY A 5 4.59 -0.93 11.27
C GLY A 5 3.14 -0.97 10.78
N LEU A 6 2.27 -0.18 11.41
CA LEU A 6 0.88 -0.05 10.99
C LEU A 6 0.78 0.90 9.80
N THR A 7 0.01 0.54 8.78
CA THR A 7 -0.25 1.45 7.66
C THR A 7 -1.43 2.36 7.97
N HIS A 8 -1.25 3.67 7.80
CA HIS A 8 -2.30 4.67 7.94
C HIS A 8 -2.11 5.80 6.93
N LYS A 9 -3.15 6.62 6.69
CA LYS A 9 -3.16 7.62 5.62
C LYS A 9 -2.05 8.67 5.73
N SER A 10 -1.72 9.07 6.96
CA SER A 10 -0.63 10.02 7.24
C SER A 10 0.75 9.37 7.32
N SER A 11 0.88 8.06 7.10
CA SER A 11 2.21 7.42 7.02
C SER A 11 2.92 7.84 5.74
N THR A 12 4.25 7.82 5.76
CA THR A 12 5.10 8.07 4.58
C THR A 12 5.27 6.82 3.70
N GLY A 13 4.39 5.83 3.83
CA GLY A 13 4.49 4.56 3.13
C GLY A 13 4.28 4.68 1.63
N PHE A 14 5.22 4.11 0.88
CA PHE A 14 5.20 4.07 -0.58
C PHE A 14 5.32 2.63 -1.06
N SER A 15 4.31 2.13 -1.75
CA SER A 15 4.30 0.80 -2.35
C SER A 15 4.87 0.89 -3.77
N LYS A 16 5.82 0.02 -4.09
CA LYS A 16 6.40 -0.11 -5.44
C LYS A 16 6.13 -1.52 -5.94
N ALA A 17 5.53 -1.64 -7.11
CA ALA A 17 5.35 -2.94 -7.76
C ALA A 17 6.71 -3.61 -7.93
N THR A 18 6.84 -4.83 -7.39
CA THR A 18 8.07 -5.64 -7.46
C THR A 18 8.17 -6.37 -8.80
N ILE A 19 7.03 -6.63 -9.43
CA ILE A 19 6.95 -7.15 -10.79
C ILE A 19 6.60 -5.97 -11.72
N PRO A 20 7.26 -5.81 -12.88
CA PRO A 20 6.91 -4.76 -13.82
C PRO A 20 5.43 -4.84 -14.23
N ASP A 21 4.78 -3.68 -14.31
CA ASP A 21 3.40 -3.55 -14.74
C ASP A 21 3.35 -3.64 -16.27
N VAL A 22 3.01 -4.81 -16.82
CA VAL A 22 2.96 -4.99 -18.27
C VAL A 22 1.66 -4.40 -18.78
N CYS A 23 1.75 -3.26 -19.48
CA CYS A 23 0.62 -2.54 -20.05
C CYS A 23 0.72 -2.49 -21.58
N LYS A 24 -0.42 -2.33 -22.23
CA LYS A 24 -0.53 -2.21 -23.69
C LYS A 24 -0.28 -0.77 -24.11
N THR A 25 0.79 -0.57 -24.87
CA THR A 25 1.25 0.75 -25.32
C THR A 25 0.88 0.95 -26.78
N PRO A 26 0.20 2.05 -27.15
CA PRO A 26 -0.12 2.34 -28.54
C PRO A 26 1.14 2.40 -29.40
N SER A 27 1.11 1.73 -30.55
CA SER A 27 2.15 1.82 -31.59
C SER A 27 1.50 1.85 -32.97
N PRO A 28 2.22 2.29 -34.01
CA PRO A 28 1.70 2.28 -35.39
C PRO A 28 1.25 0.90 -35.89
N GLY A 29 1.78 -0.19 -35.33
CA GLY A 29 1.40 -1.58 -35.67
C GLY A 29 0.33 -2.20 -34.76
N GLY A 30 -0.27 -1.41 -33.86
CA GLY A 30 -1.20 -1.90 -32.83
C GLY A 30 -0.58 -1.90 -31.42
N PRO A 31 -1.36 -2.19 -30.36
CA PRO A 31 -0.87 -2.11 -28.99
C PRO A 31 0.20 -3.18 -28.69
N ILE A 32 1.35 -2.77 -28.16
CA ILE A 32 2.48 -3.66 -27.80
C ILE A 32 2.56 -3.76 -26.26
N PRO A 33 2.73 -4.96 -25.68
CA PRO A 33 2.94 -5.11 -24.24
C PRO A 33 4.33 -4.61 -23.83
N LEU A 34 4.40 -3.61 -22.96
CA LEU A 34 5.64 -3.07 -22.41
C LEU A 34 5.64 -3.06 -20.88
N PRO A 35 6.78 -3.36 -20.23
CA PRO A 35 6.90 -3.32 -18.77
C PRO A 35 7.05 -1.88 -18.26
N TYR A 36 6.23 -1.48 -17.30
CA TYR A 36 6.28 -0.17 -16.63
C TYR A 36 6.55 -0.29 -15.12
N PRO A 37 7.17 0.73 -14.50
CA PRO A 37 7.13 0.85 -13.05
C PRO A 37 5.71 1.20 -12.59
N ASN A 38 5.32 0.76 -11.39
CA ASN A 38 4.03 1.14 -10.81
C ASN A 38 4.19 1.42 -9.31
N PHE A 39 3.57 2.49 -8.86
CA PHE A 39 3.74 3.08 -7.53
C PHE A 39 2.40 3.46 -6.93
N ALA A 40 2.28 3.35 -5.60
CA ALA A 40 1.09 3.81 -4.87
C ALA A 40 1.48 4.35 -3.49
N MET A 41 0.74 5.32 -2.98
CA MET A 41 1.08 6.03 -1.74
C MET A 41 0.03 5.81 -0.65
N SER A 42 0.46 5.68 0.59
CA SER A 42 -0.45 5.64 1.75
C SER A 42 -1.28 6.91 1.91
N SER A 43 -0.81 8.06 1.41
CA SER A 43 -1.56 9.31 1.40
C SER A 43 -2.86 9.23 0.61
N THR A 44 -2.95 8.33 -0.39
CA THR A 44 -4.15 8.09 -1.18
C THR A 44 -5.03 6.98 -0.60
N LEU A 45 -4.78 6.55 0.65
CA LEU A 45 -5.60 5.56 1.33
C LEU A 45 -7.07 5.99 1.40
N GLN A 46 -7.92 5.05 1.01
CA GLN A 46 -9.37 5.11 0.98
C GLN A 46 -9.95 3.83 1.60
N ASN A 47 -11.23 3.88 1.99
CA ASN A 47 -11.96 2.74 2.55
C ASN A 47 -11.26 2.11 3.78
N GLY A 48 -10.49 2.91 4.52
CA GLY A 48 -9.86 2.52 5.78
C GLY A 48 -10.84 2.55 6.94
N THR A 49 -10.30 2.61 8.16
CA THR A 49 -11.10 2.73 9.38
C THR A 49 -11.89 4.04 9.45
N THR A 50 -13.02 3.99 10.13
CA THR A 50 -13.94 5.11 10.41
C THR A 50 -14.14 5.35 11.90
N THR A 51 -13.86 4.37 12.77
CA THR A 51 -14.05 4.52 14.23
C THR A 51 -12.74 4.59 15.01
N VAL A 52 -11.69 3.93 14.51
CA VAL A 52 -10.35 3.95 15.11
C VAL A 52 -9.39 4.73 14.22
N PHE A 53 -8.63 5.65 14.80
CA PHE A 53 -7.71 6.51 14.05
C PHE A 53 -6.28 6.41 14.57
N ALA A 54 -5.31 6.56 13.67
CA ALA A 54 -3.91 6.77 14.03
C ALA A 54 -3.69 8.23 14.49
N LYS A 55 -2.45 8.54 14.89
CA LYS A 55 -2.06 9.89 15.30
C LYS A 55 -2.50 10.94 14.26
N GLY A 56 -3.05 12.05 14.76
CA GLY A 56 -3.55 13.14 13.92
C GLY A 56 -4.88 12.83 13.21
N GLY A 57 -5.66 11.86 13.69
CA GLY A 57 -6.97 11.53 13.12
C GLY A 57 -6.91 10.79 11.79
N ALA A 58 -5.75 10.22 11.44
CA ALA A 58 -5.58 9.54 10.16
C ALA A 58 -6.26 8.17 10.16
N MET A 59 -7.02 7.87 9.11
CA MET A 59 -7.59 6.53 8.91
C MET A 59 -6.48 5.48 8.78
N ILE A 60 -6.74 4.30 9.33
CA ILE A 60 -5.85 3.15 9.34
C ILE A 60 -6.26 2.20 8.21
N ALA A 61 -5.29 1.57 7.57
CA ALA A 61 -5.56 0.54 6.57
C ALA A 61 -5.99 -0.77 7.25
N ASN A 62 -7.12 -1.31 6.83
CA ASN A 62 -7.63 -2.62 7.22
C ASN A 62 -8.14 -3.37 5.98
N LYS A 63 -8.51 -4.64 6.13
CA LYS A 63 -8.95 -5.50 5.02
C LYS A 63 -10.06 -4.83 4.21
N GLY A 64 -9.85 -4.67 2.90
CA GLY A 64 -10.77 -3.99 1.98
C GLY A 64 -10.49 -2.49 1.80
N SER A 65 -9.56 -1.91 2.55
CA SER A 65 -9.00 -0.59 2.24
C SER A 65 -8.12 -0.64 0.98
N GLN A 66 -7.88 0.50 0.36
CA GLN A 66 -7.15 0.59 -0.90
C GLN A 66 -6.32 1.87 -0.95
N TYR A 67 -5.15 1.85 -1.59
CA TYR A 67 -4.59 3.11 -2.11
C TYR A 67 -5.31 3.45 -3.40
N GLY A 68 -6.02 4.57 -3.41
CA GLY A 68 -7.03 4.87 -4.42
C GLY A 68 -6.49 5.09 -5.84
N MET A 69 -5.18 5.25 -6.00
CA MET A 69 -4.56 5.43 -7.31
C MET A 69 -3.13 4.89 -7.31
N SER A 70 -2.77 4.20 -8.39
CA SER A 70 -1.39 3.87 -8.73
C SER A 70 -0.89 4.68 -9.92
N THR A 71 0.42 4.94 -10.03
CA THR A 71 1.06 5.74 -11.09
C THR A 71 2.36 5.10 -11.57
N GLY A 72 2.89 5.53 -12.72
CA GLY A 72 4.14 5.03 -13.33
C GLY A 72 3.96 4.26 -14.63
N ASP A 73 2.74 3.79 -14.90
CA ASP A 73 2.32 3.04 -16.09
C ASP A 73 1.65 3.92 -17.16
N GLU A 74 1.79 5.25 -17.06
CA GLU A 74 1.18 6.26 -17.94
C GLU A 74 1.31 6.01 -19.44
N PRO A 75 2.46 5.54 -19.96
CA PRO A 75 2.60 5.35 -21.39
C PRO A 75 1.80 4.15 -21.93
N GLY A 76 1.38 3.20 -21.07
CA GLY A 76 0.56 2.05 -21.42
C GLY A 76 -0.94 2.37 -21.46
N THR A 77 -1.35 3.37 -22.23
CA THR A 77 -2.70 3.97 -22.19
C THR A 77 -3.85 3.04 -22.57
N VAL A 78 -3.57 1.90 -23.22
CA VAL A 78 -4.56 0.85 -23.54
C VAL A 78 -4.79 -0.10 -22.34
N GLY A 79 -4.10 0.15 -21.23
CA GLY A 79 -4.27 -0.52 -19.95
C GLY A 79 -3.44 -1.79 -19.79
N GLY A 80 -3.47 -2.34 -18.58
CA GLY A 80 -2.77 -3.55 -18.21
C GLY A 80 -3.11 -4.74 -19.08
N VAL A 81 -2.13 -5.60 -19.41
CA VAL A 81 -2.38 -6.82 -20.18
C VAL A 81 -3.39 -7.73 -19.48
N LYS A 82 -3.34 -7.79 -18.15
CA LYS A 82 -4.25 -8.62 -17.34
C LYS A 82 -5.47 -7.85 -16.85
N SER A 83 -5.32 -6.59 -16.43
CA SER A 83 -6.43 -5.82 -15.87
C SER A 83 -7.28 -5.09 -16.90
N ASN A 84 -6.75 -4.79 -18.09
CA ASN A 84 -7.32 -3.83 -19.05
C ASN A 84 -7.58 -2.43 -18.46
N THR A 85 -6.93 -2.09 -17.33
CA THR A 85 -7.11 -0.81 -16.67
C THR A 85 -5.80 -0.05 -16.55
N PHE A 86 -5.93 1.23 -16.24
CA PHE A 86 -4.83 2.15 -16.05
C PHE A 86 -5.12 3.04 -14.83
N LYS A 87 -4.09 3.35 -14.03
CA LYS A 87 -4.18 4.17 -12.80
C LYS A 87 -5.18 3.70 -11.74
N GLN A 88 -5.43 2.39 -11.67
CA GLN A 88 -6.42 1.87 -10.71
C GLN A 88 -5.86 1.68 -9.30
N ALA A 89 -6.79 1.48 -8.36
CA ALA A 89 -6.47 1.28 -6.96
C ALA A 89 -5.63 0.00 -6.71
N THR A 90 -4.98 -0.01 -5.55
CA THR A 90 -4.31 -1.19 -5.01
C THR A 90 -5.24 -2.00 -4.11
N ASP A 91 -5.03 -3.32 -4.05
CA ASP A 91 -5.73 -4.21 -3.12
C ASP A 91 -4.73 -4.93 -2.22
N TRP A 92 -5.01 -5.01 -0.92
CA TRP A 92 -4.18 -5.79 0.01
C TRP A 92 -4.33 -7.29 -0.23
N ILE A 93 -3.19 -7.98 -0.30
CA ILE A 93 -3.10 -9.45 -0.39
C ILE A 93 -3.00 -10.04 1.02
N LEU A 94 -2.15 -9.45 1.85
CA LEU A 94 -1.92 -9.87 3.22
C LEU A 94 -2.42 -8.82 4.21
N TYR A 95 -2.67 -9.28 5.43
CA TYR A 95 -3.09 -8.48 6.58
C TYR A 95 -2.77 -9.26 7.86
N SER A 96 -2.84 -8.59 9.01
CA SER A 96 -2.69 -9.23 10.33
C SER A 96 -3.74 -10.33 10.55
N PHE A 97 -3.38 -11.45 11.17
CA PHE A 97 -4.31 -12.55 11.43
C PHE A 97 -5.18 -12.32 12.68
N ASP A 98 -4.62 -11.62 13.65
CA ASP A 98 -5.12 -11.48 15.03
C ASP A 98 -5.55 -10.04 15.36
N VAL A 99 -4.83 -9.03 14.87
CA VAL A 99 -5.17 -7.63 15.13
C VAL A 99 -6.18 -7.13 14.12
N LYS A 100 -7.32 -6.65 14.63
CA LYS A 100 -8.41 -6.09 13.85
C LYS A 100 -8.70 -4.63 14.25
N MET A 101 -9.06 -3.83 13.27
CA MET A 101 -9.52 -2.45 13.41
C MET A 101 -10.87 -2.33 12.69
N ASP A 102 -11.88 -1.79 13.35
CA ASP A 102 -13.28 -1.79 12.90
C ASP A 102 -13.77 -3.20 12.51
N GLY A 103 -13.38 -4.21 13.30
CA GLY A 103 -13.73 -5.62 13.05
C GLY A 103 -13.02 -6.27 11.85
N LYS A 104 -12.16 -5.54 11.13
CA LYS A 104 -11.42 -6.04 9.96
C LYS A 104 -9.92 -6.13 10.25
N ASN A 105 -9.26 -7.13 9.69
CA ASN A 105 -7.83 -7.36 9.87
C ASN A 105 -6.98 -6.11 9.52
N ALA A 106 -6.06 -5.71 10.38
CA ALA A 106 -5.22 -4.53 10.18
C ALA A 106 -4.16 -4.78 9.09
N CYS A 107 -3.93 -3.80 8.21
CA CYS A 107 -2.88 -3.86 7.21
C CYS A 107 -1.57 -3.23 7.73
N ARG A 108 -0.46 -3.90 7.45
CA ARG A 108 0.88 -3.59 7.95
C ARG A 108 1.78 -3.18 6.80
N HIS A 109 2.87 -2.50 7.13
CA HIS A 109 3.79 -1.91 6.15
C HIS A 109 4.37 -2.96 5.19
N THR A 110 4.69 -4.16 5.68
CA THR A 110 5.26 -5.27 4.91
C THR A 110 4.21 -6.16 4.24
N ASP A 111 2.91 -5.84 4.38
CA ASP A 111 1.86 -6.60 3.73
C ASP A 111 1.85 -6.33 2.21
N LYS A 112 1.67 -7.42 1.46
CA LYS A 112 1.73 -7.46 -0.01
C LYS A 112 0.48 -6.87 -0.62
N LYS A 113 0.58 -6.31 -1.82
CA LYS A 113 -0.54 -5.68 -2.53
C LYS A 113 -0.57 -6.03 -3.99
N TYR A 114 -1.77 -6.04 -4.54
CA TYR A 114 -1.99 -5.87 -5.98
C TYR A 114 -1.95 -4.40 -6.34
N HIS A 115 -1.48 -4.11 -7.55
CA HIS A 115 -1.45 -2.78 -8.15
C HIS A 115 -2.23 -2.79 -9.46
N ASN A 116 -2.75 -1.62 -9.85
CA ASN A 116 -3.52 -1.38 -11.07
C ASN A 116 -4.59 -2.47 -11.32
N ASN A 117 -5.50 -2.64 -10.36
CA ASN A 117 -6.57 -3.66 -10.42
C ASN A 117 -6.02 -5.07 -10.73
N LYS A 118 -4.98 -5.49 -9.99
CA LYS A 118 -4.36 -6.83 -10.06
C LYS A 118 -3.62 -7.10 -11.37
N ASN A 119 -3.18 -6.06 -12.09
CA ASN A 119 -2.28 -6.22 -13.22
C ASN A 119 -0.87 -6.63 -12.77
N THR A 120 -0.41 -6.02 -11.68
CA THR A 120 0.88 -6.33 -11.07
C THR A 120 0.79 -6.45 -9.54
N VAL A 121 1.90 -6.81 -8.90
CA VAL A 121 2.01 -7.05 -7.47
C VAL A 121 3.23 -6.38 -6.86
N ASP A 122 3.04 -5.87 -5.65
CA ASP A 122 4.09 -5.54 -4.70
C ASP A 122 4.19 -6.68 -3.67
N LEU A 123 5.30 -7.42 -3.74
CA LEU A 123 5.62 -8.52 -2.84
C LEU A 123 6.53 -8.11 -1.68
N GLN A 124 7.10 -6.91 -1.72
CA GLN A 124 8.00 -6.36 -0.72
C GLN A 124 7.25 -5.61 0.38
N GLY A 125 6.10 -5.03 0.04
CA GLY A 125 5.35 -4.12 0.90
C GLY A 125 5.84 -2.68 0.75
N ASN A 126 5.28 -1.79 1.53
CA ASN A 126 5.65 -0.38 1.51
C ASN A 126 7.14 -0.19 1.83
N ALA A 127 7.81 0.62 1.04
CA ALA A 127 9.03 1.30 1.44
C ALA A 127 8.66 2.54 2.26
N ASN A 128 9.48 2.87 3.26
CA ASN A 128 9.47 4.20 3.87
C ASN A 128 10.64 4.98 3.27
N PRO A 129 10.42 6.13 2.60
CA PRO A 129 11.51 6.94 2.06
C PRO A 129 12.32 7.64 3.16
N ALA A 130 11.79 7.74 4.37
CA ALA A 130 12.61 8.05 5.53
C ALA A 130 13.33 6.78 6.00
N PRO A 131 14.60 6.86 6.45
CA PRO A 131 15.16 5.77 7.25
C PRO A 131 14.13 5.43 8.31
N LEU A 132 13.88 4.13 8.53
CA LEU A 132 13.08 3.67 9.66
C LEU A 132 13.48 4.56 10.83
N PRO A 133 12.56 5.27 11.51
CA PRO A 133 12.96 5.91 12.74
C PRO A 133 13.56 4.76 13.54
N THR A 134 14.87 4.82 13.77
CA THR A 134 15.51 4.02 14.80
C THR A 134 14.57 4.19 15.97
N VAL A 135 13.94 3.11 16.41
CA VAL A 135 13.19 3.14 17.66
C VAL A 135 14.27 3.34 18.71
N VAL A 136 14.68 4.60 18.88
CA VAL A 136 15.34 5.04 20.09
C VAL A 136 14.23 4.90 21.11
N PHE A 137 14.33 3.85 21.91
CA PHE A 137 13.60 3.78 23.16
C PHE A 137 14.14 4.92 24.02
N ASP A 138 13.67 6.13 23.76
CA ASP A 138 13.86 7.24 24.68
C ASP A 138 12.98 6.93 25.89
N SER A 139 13.64 6.52 26.98
CA SER A 139 13.04 6.28 28.28
C SER A 139 12.28 7.50 28.83
N ALA A 140 12.37 8.67 28.20
CA ALA A 140 11.66 9.87 28.63
C ALA A 140 10.20 9.97 28.16
N THR A 141 9.73 9.19 27.16
CA THR A 141 8.36 9.32 26.62
C THR A 141 7.38 8.19 26.97
N PHE A 142 7.83 7.18 27.71
CA PHE A 142 6.95 6.13 28.23
C PHE A 142 7.10 6.05 29.75
N PRO A 143 6.18 6.63 30.56
CA PRO A 143 6.07 6.20 31.94
C PRO A 143 5.66 4.73 31.92
N ASN A 144 6.57 3.87 32.37
CA ASN A 144 6.40 2.45 32.65
C ASN A 144 4.95 2.00 32.80
N LYS A 145 4.45 1.22 31.84
CA LYS A 145 3.53 0.12 32.13
C LYS A 145 3.98 -1.11 31.36
N VAL A 146 4.93 -1.79 31.98
CA VAL A 146 5.09 -3.24 31.84
C VAL A 146 3.76 -3.86 32.28
N ALA A 147 3.11 -4.60 31.38
CA ALA A 147 2.03 -5.49 31.76
C ALA A 147 2.54 -6.92 31.54
N ASN A 148 2.69 -7.64 32.66
CA ASN A 148 2.56 -9.09 32.69
C ASN A 148 1.11 -9.47 32.37
#